data_AF-A0A9E5YA43-F1
#
_entry.id   AF-A0A9E5YA43-F1
#
_cell.length_a   1.000
_cell.length_b   1.000
_cell.length_c   1.000
_cell.angle_alpha   90.00
_cell.angle_beta   90.00
_cell.angle_gamma   90.00
#
_symmetry.space_group_name_H-M   'P 1'
#
loop_
_entity.id
_entity.type
_entity.pdbx_description
1 polymer ?
#
loop_
_entity_poly.entity_id
_entity_poly.type
_entity_poly.pdbx_seq_one_letter_code
_entity_poly.pdbx_strand_id
1 'polypeptide(L)'
;MAEDLAFSKKRIPVLLVVLVDAFLVNAGIVLAFLARFSGHPPPVNFQAYLSLVLWITLIRIGTFYFTGLYDEKKEANPFDIFYLVFTSVTLSSIIIVALTFFYERTLPFPRTVFLISWLFS
;
A
#
# COMPACT_ATOMS: atom_id res chain seq x y z
N MET A 1 44.23 19.37 -3.15
CA MET A 1 43.28 19.57 -4.26
C MET A 1 42.33 18.40 -4.21
N ALA A 2 41.41 18.47 -3.24
CA ALA A 2 40.38 17.47 -3.01
C ALA A 2 39.28 17.78 -4.03
N GLU A 3 39.33 17.10 -5.16
CA GLU A 3 38.24 17.18 -6.12
C GLU A 3 37.02 16.54 -5.47
N ASP A 4 36.07 17.42 -5.19
CA ASP A 4 34.71 17.20 -4.74
C ASP A 4 33.94 16.29 -5.70
N LEU A 5 34.37 15.02 -5.80
CA LEU A 5 33.49 13.90 -6.12
C LEU A 5 32.62 13.61 -4.89
N ALA A 6 32.00 14.66 -4.37
CA ALA A 6 30.85 14.61 -3.51
C ALA A 6 29.77 13.93 -4.34
N PHE A 7 29.75 12.59 -4.23
CA PHE A 7 28.65 11.73 -4.60
C PHE A 7 27.39 12.47 -4.15
N SER A 8 26.70 13.09 -5.10
CA SER A 8 25.38 13.66 -4.86
C SER A 8 24.54 12.48 -4.45
N LYS A 9 24.46 12.27 -3.13
CA LYS A 9 23.61 11.28 -2.50
C LYS A 9 22.23 11.75 -2.86
N LYS A 10 21.70 11.26 -4.00
CA LYS A 10 20.35 11.51 -4.46
C LYS A 10 19.45 11.01 -3.34
N ARG A 11 19.13 11.90 -2.40
CA ARG A 11 18.08 11.64 -1.42
C ARG A 11 16.82 11.62 -2.25
N ILE A 12 16.27 10.43 -2.46
CA ILE A 12 14.95 10.30 -3.04
C ILE A 12 14.03 11.09 -2.10
N PRO A 13 13.33 12.12 -2.57
CA PRO A 13 12.45 12.88 -1.70
C PRO A 13 11.39 11.91 -1.16
N VAL A 14 11.15 11.95 0.16
CA VAL A 14 10.17 11.09 0.83
C VAL A 14 8.82 11.12 0.12
N LEU A 15 8.45 12.27 -0.46
CA LEU A 15 7.26 12.43 -1.28
C LEU A 15 7.23 11.49 -2.50
N LEU A 16 8.35 11.29 -3.20
CA LEU A 16 8.43 10.34 -4.32
C LEU A 16 8.22 8.90 -3.84
N VAL A 17 8.78 8.53 -2.69
CA VAL A 17 8.60 7.20 -2.09
C VAL A 17 7.13 6.97 -1.74
N VAL A 18 6.51 7.95 -1.06
CA VAL A 18 5.08 7.92 -0.71
C VAL A 18 4.19 7.80 -1.94
N LEU A 19 4.51 8.52 -3.02
CA LEU A 19 3.74 8.45 -4.27
C LEU A 19 3.88 7.10 -4.97
N VAL A 20 5.10 6.52 -4.99
CA VAL A 20 5.33 5.19 -5.55
C VAL A 20 4.60 4.13 -4.73
N ASP A 21 4.67 4.20 -3.41
CA ASP A 21 3.95 3.27 -2.52
C ASP A 21 2.44 3.39 -2.69
N ALA A 22 1.91 4.61 -2.77
CA ALA A 22 0.49 4.85 -3.06
C ALA A 22 0.10 4.26 -4.42
N PHE A 23 0.93 4.42 -5.45
CA PHE A 23 0.69 3.85 -6.76
C PHE A 23 0.70 2.32 -6.73
N LEU A 24 1.71 1.70 -6.11
CA LEU A 24 1.85 0.24 -6.00
C LEU A 24 0.67 -0.40 -5.27
N VAL A 25 0.21 0.21 -4.18
CA VAL A 25 -0.95 -0.26 -3.42
C VAL A 25 -2.22 -0.25 -4.26
N ASN A 26 -2.47 0.86 -4.96
CA ASN A 26 -3.63 0.97 -5.83
C ASN A 26 -3.55 0.03 -7.04
N ALA A 27 -2.35 -0.11 -7.62
CA ALA A 27 -2.09 -1.08 -8.68
C ALA A 27 -2.36 -2.53 -8.20
N GLY A 28 -1.90 -2.90 -7.00
CA GLY A 28 -2.15 -4.21 -6.40
C GLY A 28 -3.65 -4.51 -6.22
N ILE A 29 -4.44 -3.50 -5.83
CA ILE A 29 -5.89 -3.66 -5.70
C ILE A 29 -6.55 -3.81 -7.07
N VAL A 30 -6.15 -3.02 -8.07
CA VAL A 30 -6.66 -3.15 -9.44
C VAL A 30 -6.31 -4.53 -10.03
N LEU A 31 -5.08 -5.01 -9.83
CA LEU A 31 -4.66 -6.35 -10.23
C LEU A 31 -5.47 -7.43 -9.51
N ALA A 32 -5.78 -7.24 -8.22
CA ALA A 32 -6.63 -8.16 -7.48
C ALA A 32 -8.06 -8.21 -8.04
N PHE A 33 -8.64 -7.08 -8.46
CA PHE A 33 -9.92 -7.04 -9.16
C PHE A 33 -9.87 -7.78 -10.49
N LEU A 34 -8.82 -7.56 -11.30
CA LEU A 34 -8.63 -8.22 -12.58
C LEU A 34 -8.47 -9.73 -12.41
N ALA A 35 -7.67 -10.18 -11.45
CA ALA A 35 -7.47 -11.58 -11.13
C ALA A 35 -8.76 -12.24 -10.60
N ARG A 36 -9.50 -11.55 -9.73
CA ARG A 36 -10.71 -12.10 -9.09
C ARG A 36 -11.89 -12.27 -10.04
N PHE A 37 -12.03 -11.36 -10.99
CA PHE A 37 -13.16 -11.30 -11.92
C PHE A 37 -12.78 -11.64 -13.37
N SER A 38 -11.61 -12.27 -13.57
CA SER A 38 -11.13 -12.66 -14.91
C SER A 38 -11.19 -11.49 -15.93
N GLY A 39 -10.81 -10.30 -15.47
CA GLY A 39 -10.81 -9.07 -16.28
C GLY A 39 -12.14 -8.32 -16.37
N HIS A 40 -13.25 -8.83 -15.80
CA HIS A 40 -14.57 -8.20 -15.89
C HIS A 40 -15.16 -7.88 -14.51
N PRO A 41 -14.59 -6.91 -13.76
CA PRO A 41 -15.11 -6.54 -12.45
C PRO A 41 -16.52 -5.92 -12.57
N PRO A 42 -17.51 -6.41 -11.78
CA PRO A 42 -18.83 -5.80 -11.73
C PRO A 42 -18.73 -4.31 -11.35
N PRO A 43 -19.43 -3.39 -12.06
CA PRO A 43 -19.33 -1.95 -11.82
C PRO A 43 -19.60 -1.57 -10.35
N VAL A 44 -20.54 -2.28 -9.71
CA VAL A 44 -20.91 -2.07 -8.30
C VAL A 44 -19.72 -2.30 -7.36
N ASN A 45 -18.91 -3.32 -7.61
CA ASN A 45 -17.78 -3.66 -6.77
C ASN A 45 -16.61 -2.69 -6.99
N PHE A 46 -16.39 -2.27 -8.23
CA PHE A 46 -15.35 -1.30 -8.56
C PHE A 46 -15.69 0.11 -8.05
N GLN A 47 -16.97 0.49 -8.09
CA GLN A 47 -17.42 1.77 -7.56
C GLN A 47 -17.30 1.84 -6.03
N ALA A 48 -17.54 0.73 -5.34
CA ALA A 48 -17.25 0.62 -3.93
C ALA A 48 -15.74 0.75 -3.62
N TYR A 49 -14.85 0.30 -4.52
CA TYR A 49 -13.41 0.52 -4.40
C TYR A 49 -13.07 2.01 -4.56
N LEU A 50 -13.63 2.68 -5.56
CA LEU A 50 -13.41 4.11 -5.78
C LEU A 50 -13.84 4.97 -4.57
N SER A 51 -14.90 4.57 -3.86
CA SER A 51 -15.32 5.24 -2.62
C SER A 51 -14.35 5.01 -1.44
N LEU A 52 -13.64 3.88 -1.44
CA LEU A 52 -12.72 3.48 -0.37
C LEU A 52 -11.26 3.80 -0.69
N VAL A 53 -10.93 4.13 -1.94
CA VAL A 53 -9.54 4.29 -2.42
C VAL A 53 -8.76 5.32 -1.62
N LEU A 54 -9.41 6.43 -1.26
CA LEU A 54 -8.81 7.49 -0.45
C LEU A 54 -8.51 6.99 0.96
N TRP A 55 -9.47 6.31 1.59
CA TRP A 55 -9.30 5.74 2.93
C TRP A 55 -8.20 4.68 2.94
N ILE A 56 -8.22 3.76 1.98
CA ILE A 56 -7.21 2.70 1.83
C ILE A 56 -5.80 3.31 1.71
N THR A 57 -5.66 4.33 0.85
CA THR A 57 -4.38 5.01 0.64
C THR A 57 -3.92 5.72 1.91
N LEU A 58 -4.81 6.43 2.62
CA LEU A 58 -4.49 7.11 3.87
C LEU A 58 -4.06 6.15 4.98
N ILE A 59 -4.77 5.02 5.15
CA ILE A 59 -4.42 4.00 6.15
C ILE A 59 -3.06 3.39 5.83
N ARG A 60 -2.81 3.09 4.55
CA ARG A 60 -1.56 2.46 4.15
C ARG A 60 -0.37 3.38 4.36
N ILE A 61 -0.46 4.63 3.89
CA ILE A 61 0.57 5.65 4.13
C ILE A 61 0.76 5.88 5.63
N GLY A 62 -0.34 6.00 6.40
CA GLY A 62 -0.28 6.15 7.85
C GLY A 62 0.44 4.98 8.53
N THR A 63 0.15 3.75 8.10
CA THR A 63 0.80 2.54 8.65
C THR A 63 2.29 2.49 8.28
N PHE A 64 2.66 2.87 7.06
CA PHE A 64 4.07 2.94 6.62
C PHE A 64 4.83 4.01 7.40
N TYR A 65 4.17 5.10 7.77
CA TYR A 65 4.71 6.10 8.67
C TYR A 65 4.89 5.57 10.11
N PHE A 66 3.86 4.95 10.69
CA PHE A 66 3.91 4.45 12.07
C PHE A 66 4.92 3.32 12.30
N THR A 67 5.14 2.48 11.31
CA THR A 67 6.15 1.40 11.36
C THR A 67 7.57 1.92 11.15
N GLY A 68 7.76 3.19 10.81
CA GLY A 68 9.06 3.76 10.51
C GLY A 68 9.66 3.25 9.20
N LEU A 69 8.81 2.85 8.24
CA LEU A 69 9.26 2.40 6.92
C LEU A 69 9.92 3.55 6.13
N TYR A 70 9.52 4.80 6.41
CA TYR A 70 10.12 6.00 5.84
C TYR A 70 11.35 6.52 6.61
N ASP A 71 11.70 5.92 7.75
CA ASP A 71 12.87 6.37 8.50
C ASP A 71 14.16 5.95 7.79
N GLU A 72 15.06 6.91 7.56
CA GLU A 72 16.38 6.65 6.98
C GLU A 72 17.25 5.83 7.97
N LYS A 73 17.12 4.50 7.93
CA LYS A 73 18.00 3.60 8.69
C LYS A 73 19.30 3.38 7.90
N LYS A 74 20.39 3.99 8.37
CA LYS A 74 21.71 3.96 7.73
C LYS A 74 22.29 2.55 7.56
N GLU A 75 21.83 1.57 8.34
CA GLU A 75 22.28 0.17 8.29
C GLU A 75 21.11 -0.81 8.45
N ALA A 76 20.04 -0.64 7.68
CA ALA A 76 18.98 -1.64 7.65
C ALA A 76 19.42 -2.88 6.86
N ASN A 77 19.41 -4.05 7.50
CA ASN A 77 19.58 -5.33 6.79
C ASN A 77 18.37 -5.53 5.85
N PRO A 78 18.53 -6.10 4.66
CA PRO A 78 17.40 -6.51 3.80
C PRO A 78 16.28 -7.26 4.55
N PHE A 79 16.62 -8.08 5.56
CA PHE A 79 15.64 -8.76 6.41
C PHE A 79 14.83 -7.80 7.29
N ASP A 80 15.45 -6.73 7.81
CA ASP A 80 14.75 -5.72 8.62
C ASP A 80 13.77 -4.92 7.76
N ILE A 81 14.18 -4.59 6.53
CA ILE A 81 13.32 -3.91 5.56
C ILE A 81 12.14 -4.82 5.21
N PHE A 82 12.38 -6.10 4.91
CA PHE A 82 11.32 -7.07 4.64
C PHE A 82 10.34 -7.18 5.82
N TYR A 83 10.85 -7.29 7.05
CA TYR A 83 10.02 -7.38 8.25
C TYR A 83 9.17 -6.12 8.45
N LEU A 84 9.73 -4.93 8.23
CA LEU A 84 9.01 -3.66 8.31
C LEU A 84 7.92 -3.58 7.24
N VAL A 85 8.23 -3.93 5.98
CA VAL A 85 7.22 -3.97 4.91
C VAL A 85 6.12 -4.97 5.27
N PHE A 86 6.49 -6.19 5.63
CA PHE A 86 5.55 -7.26 5.96
C PHE A 86 4.59 -6.89 7.09
N THR A 87 5.13 -6.35 8.20
CA THR A 87 4.32 -5.91 9.34
C THR A 87 3.42 -4.73 8.97
N SER A 88 3.91 -3.78 8.18
CA SER A 88 3.14 -2.63 7.71
C SER A 88 1.99 -3.02 6.77
N VAL A 89 2.26 -3.88 5.81
CA VAL A 89 1.26 -4.41 4.87
C VAL A 89 0.20 -5.22 5.61
N THR A 90 0.62 -6.05 6.57
CA THR A 90 -0.30 -6.87 7.36
C THR A 90 -1.18 -5.98 8.25
N LEU A 91 -0.60 -5.03 8.98
CA LEU A 91 -1.34 -4.15 9.88
C LEU A 91 -2.33 -3.27 9.10
N SER A 92 -1.90 -2.66 8.00
CA SER A 92 -2.79 -1.87 7.14
C SER A 92 -3.93 -2.71 6.56
N SER A 93 -3.66 -3.95 6.15
CA SER A 93 -4.68 -4.86 5.61
C SER A 93 -5.73 -5.22 6.66
N ILE A 94 -5.33 -5.47 7.90
CA ILE A 94 -6.27 -5.71 9.02
C ILE A 94 -7.17 -4.49 9.25
N ILE A 95 -6.58 -3.28 9.27
CA ILE A 95 -7.33 -2.03 9.48
C ILE A 95 -8.31 -1.80 8.33
N ILE A 96 -7.90 -2.02 7.09
CA ILE A 96 -8.76 -1.84 5.92
C ILE A 96 -9.91 -2.85 5.94
N VAL A 97 -9.64 -4.12 6.25
CA VAL A 97 -10.70 -5.14 6.41
C VAL A 97 -11.66 -4.74 7.53
N ALA A 98 -11.15 -4.29 8.68
CA ALA A 98 -11.97 -3.80 9.79
C ALA A 98 -12.86 -2.61 9.35
N LEU A 99 -12.33 -1.66 8.59
CA LEU A 99 -13.12 -0.55 8.04
C LEU A 99 -14.21 -1.03 7.09
N THR A 100 -13.94 -2.04 6.27
CA THR A 100 -14.97 -2.58 5.37
C THR A 100 -16.16 -3.15 6.13
N PHE A 101 -15.96 -3.74 7.33
CA PHE A 101 -17.07 -4.17 8.19
C PHE A 101 -17.98 -3.02 8.64
N PHE A 102 -17.44 -1.83 8.88
CA PHE A 102 -18.25 -0.65 9.22
C PHE A 102 -19.05 -0.12 8.02
N TYR A 103 -18.58 -0.36 6.79
CA TYR A 103 -19.22 0.07 5.54
C TYR A 103 -20.07 -1.02 4.86
N GLU A 104 -20.08 -2.26 5.36
CA GLU A 104 -20.82 -3.40 4.76
C GLU A 104 -22.35 -3.18 4.68
N ARG A 105 -22.93 -2.27 5.47
CA ARG A 105 -24.36 -1.95 5.36
C ARG A 105 -24.74 -1.21 4.07
N THR A 106 -23.78 -0.65 3.33
CA THR A 106 -24.05 0.18 2.13
C THR A 106 -23.32 -0.28 0.87
N LEU A 107 -22.32 -1.16 0.94
CA LEU A 107 -21.51 -1.57 -0.22
C LEU A 107 -21.25 -3.08 -0.24
N PRO A 108 -21.68 -3.82 -1.30
CA PRO A 108 -21.37 -5.24 -1.45
C PRO A 108 -19.92 -5.42 -1.93
N PHE A 109 -18.93 -5.16 -1.05
CA PHE A 109 -17.52 -5.30 -1.41
C PHE A 109 -17.04 -6.75 -1.23
N PRO A 110 -16.44 -7.39 -2.24
CA PRO A 110 -16.00 -8.78 -2.12
C PRO A 110 -14.74 -8.89 -1.26
N ARG A 111 -14.88 -9.42 -0.04
CA ARG A 111 -13.79 -9.66 0.94
C ARG A 111 -12.58 -10.41 0.38
N THR A 112 -12.79 -11.28 -0.61
CA THR A 112 -11.73 -12.03 -1.29
C THR A 112 -10.76 -11.14 -2.08
N VAL A 113 -11.17 -9.94 -2.51
CA VAL A 113 -10.30 -8.98 -3.21
C VAL A 113 -9.22 -8.44 -2.27
N PHE A 114 -9.51 -8.27 -0.97
CA PHE A 114 -8.51 -7.85 0.01
C PHE A 114 -7.44 -8.90 0.24
N LEU A 115 -7.84 -10.18 0.33
CA LEU A 115 -6.88 -11.29 0.48
C LEU A 115 -5.96 -11.39 -0.75
N ILE A 116 -6.50 -11.19 -1.94
CA ILE A 116 -5.70 -11.22 -3.18
C ILE A 116 -4.80 -9.99 -3.27
N SER A 117 -5.29 -8.81 -2.90
CA SER A 117 -4.49 -7.58 -2.86
C SER A 117 -3.32 -7.69 -1.87
N TRP A 118 -3.52 -8.28 -0.69
CA TRP A 118 -2.43 -8.55 0.25
C TRP A 118 -1.33 -9.42 -0.35
N LEU A 119 -1.67 -10.36 -1.24
CA LEU A 119 -0.69 -11.23 -1.90
C LEU A 119 0.12 -10.52 -3.00
N PHE A 120 -0.43 -9.44 -3.58
CA PHE A 120 0.20 -8.66 -4.64
C PHE A 120 0.94 -7.41 -4.17
N SER A 121 0.77 -7.00 -2.91
CA SER A 121 1.21 -5.70 -2.38
C SER A 121 2.27 -5.83 -1.30
#